data_AF-A0A7S3U319-F1
#
_entry.id   AF-A0A7S3U319-F1
#
_cell.length_a   1.000
_cell.length_b   1.000
_cell.length_c   1.000
_cell.angle_alpha   90.00
_cell.angle_beta   90.00
_cell.angle_gamma   90.00
#
_symmetry.space_group_name_H-M   'P 1'
#
loop_
_entity.id
_entity.type
_entity.pdbx_description
1 polymer ?
#
loop_
_entity_poly.entity_id
_entity_poly.type
_entity_poly.pdbx_seq_one_letter_code
_entity_poly.pdbx_strand_id
1 'polypeptide(L)'
;GVTLHQLRIKNPGQGADWTADAIWKHVQTISGVFKARGMEAPIVYIHNHDFNGMGGHIGAELYKKAHAEGFSTLVIDGAYRKNGTHNDNTVLTAPLKFTSEQKDALIEYNHIQQQIEEVLTRFDSRTSQMTPWDSDWAGGTEGSDIRIAKEYNIDVRKINNAKEVASAVFPLERAVTPFSEYKLRLGIGIMIEDGIQPKSAEAVRAWVNGGGKLKVGGDVLVGLKRWETLVPKTPEVDKLLSN
;
A
#
# COMPACT_ATOMS: atom_id res chain seq x y z
N GLY A 1 34.25 3.51 11.26
CA GLY A 1 33.22 2.45 11.26
C GLY A 1 32.51 2.50 9.92
N VAL A 2 32.12 1.35 9.38
CA VAL A 2 31.32 1.29 8.15
C VAL A 2 29.88 1.69 8.48
N THR A 3 29.32 2.67 7.77
CA THR A 3 27.92 3.07 7.91
C THR A 3 27.08 2.28 6.92
N LEU A 4 26.26 1.36 7.42
CA LEU A 4 25.30 0.62 6.61
C LEU A 4 24.08 1.50 6.32
N HIS A 5 23.69 1.58 5.06
CA HIS A 5 22.49 2.28 4.62
C HIS A 5 21.41 1.26 4.26
N GLN A 6 20.22 1.39 4.86
CA GLN A 6 19.06 0.60 4.52
C GLN A 6 18.04 1.47 3.79
N LEU A 7 17.54 0.99 2.65
CA LEU A 7 16.49 1.63 1.88
C LEU A 7 15.32 0.68 1.73
N ARG A 8 14.12 1.14 2.08
CA ARG A 8 12.89 0.36 2.00
C ARG A 8 12.04 0.80 0.83
N ILE A 9 11.74 -0.12 -0.09
CA ILE A 9 10.75 0.07 -1.15
C ILE A 9 9.45 -0.58 -0.67
N LYS A 10 8.42 0.25 -0.47
CA LYS A 10 7.09 -0.20 -0.03
C LYS A 10 6.11 -0.14 -1.20
N ASN A 11 5.42 -1.24 -1.46
CA ASN A 11 4.25 -1.25 -2.31
C ASN A 11 2.98 -1.40 -1.46
N PRO A 12 2.15 -0.35 -1.34
CA PRO A 12 0.91 -0.41 -0.57
C PRO A 12 -0.20 -1.20 -1.29
N GLY A 13 -0.19 -1.22 -2.62
CA GLY A 13 -1.10 -2.01 -3.47
C GLY A 13 -0.34 -3.15 -4.16
N GLN A 14 -0.92 -3.77 -5.19
CA GLN A 14 -0.21 -4.71 -6.08
C GLN A 14 -0.36 -4.31 -7.55
N GLY A 15 -0.44 -2.99 -7.82
CA GLY A 15 -0.64 -2.39 -9.16
C GLY A 15 0.11 -3.09 -10.29
N ALA A 16 -0.43 -3.02 -11.50
CA ALA A 16 0.00 -3.84 -12.65
C ALA A 16 1.48 -3.66 -13.05
N ASP A 17 2.13 -2.57 -12.63
CA ASP A 17 3.53 -2.28 -12.88
C ASP A 17 4.49 -2.96 -11.89
N TRP A 18 3.98 -3.58 -10.82
CA TRP A 18 4.78 -4.23 -9.78
C TRP A 18 5.32 -5.60 -10.21
N THR A 19 6.26 -5.59 -11.15
CA THR A 19 6.93 -6.79 -11.69
C THR A 19 8.36 -6.93 -11.16
N ALA A 20 8.93 -8.13 -11.23
CA ALA A 20 10.32 -8.36 -10.82
C ALA A 20 11.31 -7.47 -11.61
N ASP A 21 11.04 -7.23 -12.91
CA ASP A 21 11.86 -6.35 -13.76
C ASP A 21 11.76 -4.88 -13.35
N ALA A 22 10.55 -4.39 -13.08
CA ALA A 22 10.36 -3.02 -12.62
C ALA A 22 11.03 -2.78 -11.27
N ILE A 23 10.86 -3.69 -10.33
CA ILE A 23 11.50 -3.60 -9.01
C ILE A 23 13.02 -3.65 -9.17
N TRP A 24 13.54 -4.59 -9.95
CA TRP A 24 14.98 -4.73 -10.16
C TRP A 24 15.60 -3.49 -10.77
N LYS A 25 14.94 -2.87 -11.76
CA LYS A 25 15.37 -1.59 -12.34
C LYS A 25 15.47 -0.48 -11.29
N HIS A 26 14.54 -0.42 -10.33
CA HIS A 26 14.63 0.52 -9.21
C HIS A 26 15.82 0.21 -8.29
N VAL A 27 16.06 -1.07 -7.97
CA VAL A 27 17.21 -1.50 -7.17
C VAL A 27 18.53 -1.12 -7.86
N GLN A 28 18.65 -1.36 -9.16
CA GLN A 28 19.83 -0.99 -9.96
C GLN A 28 20.05 0.53 -9.98
N THR A 29 18.98 1.31 -10.12
CA THR A 29 19.04 2.79 -10.07
C THR A 29 19.57 3.27 -8.72
N ILE A 30 19.02 2.74 -7.62
CA ILE A 30 19.46 3.05 -6.25
C ILE A 30 20.94 2.67 -6.07
N SER A 31 21.31 1.44 -6.43
CA SER A 31 22.69 0.96 -6.34
C SER A 31 23.66 1.83 -7.15
N GLY A 32 23.25 2.27 -8.35
CA GLY A 32 24.02 3.19 -9.19
C GLY A 32 24.30 4.53 -8.53
N VAL A 33 23.34 5.09 -7.77
CA VAL A 33 23.54 6.34 -7.01
C VAL A 33 24.59 6.15 -5.91
N PHE A 34 24.55 5.03 -5.19
CA PHE A 34 25.54 4.73 -4.14
C PHE A 34 26.94 4.58 -4.73
N LYS A 35 27.06 3.83 -5.83
CA LYS A 35 28.32 3.67 -6.56
C LYS A 35 28.87 5.02 -7.04
N ALA A 36 28.04 5.88 -7.62
CA ALA A 36 28.45 7.21 -8.08
C ALA A 36 28.94 8.11 -6.95
N ARG A 37 28.48 7.87 -5.72
CA ARG A 37 28.89 8.60 -4.51
C ARG A 37 30.06 7.95 -3.77
N GLY A 38 30.64 6.86 -4.29
CA GLY A 38 31.70 6.12 -3.61
C GLY A 38 31.25 5.44 -2.31
N MET A 39 29.95 5.14 -2.19
CA MET A 39 29.35 4.50 -1.02
C MET A 39 29.22 2.99 -1.24
N GLU A 40 29.22 2.23 -0.15
CA GLU A 40 28.90 0.80 -0.20
C GLU A 40 27.46 0.56 -0.67
N ALA A 41 27.20 -0.58 -1.30
CA ALA A 41 25.87 -0.93 -1.75
C ALA A 41 24.89 -0.96 -0.55
N PRO A 42 23.70 -0.36 -0.67
CA PRO A 42 22.75 -0.35 0.43
C PRO A 42 22.11 -1.72 0.63
N ILE A 43 21.59 -1.96 1.82
CA ILE A 43 20.57 -3.00 2.05
C ILE A 43 19.28 -2.50 1.43
N VAL A 44 18.77 -3.22 0.43
CA VAL A 44 17.52 -2.88 -0.24
C VAL A 44 16.44 -3.83 0.27
N TYR A 45 15.46 -3.25 0.95
CA TYR A 45 14.39 -3.97 1.61
C TYR A 45 13.08 -3.80 0.84
N ILE A 46 12.53 -4.89 0.32
CA ILE A 46 11.28 -4.92 -0.43
C ILE A 46 10.16 -5.37 0.51
N HIS A 47 9.15 -4.50 0.65
CA HIS A 47 7.92 -4.81 1.35
C HIS A 47 6.75 -4.64 0.40
N ASN A 48 6.01 -5.71 0.17
CA ASN A 48 4.79 -5.69 -0.61
C ASN A 48 3.75 -6.63 0.00
N HIS A 49 2.50 -6.37 -0.36
CA HIS A 49 1.39 -7.24 -0.08
C HIS A 49 1.09 -8.15 -1.28
N ASP A 50 0.41 -9.26 -1.02
CA ASP A 50 0.02 -10.26 -2.01
C ASP A 50 -1.51 -10.34 -2.14
N PHE A 51 -2.08 -9.42 -2.90
CA PHE A 51 -3.53 -9.30 -3.15
C PHE A 51 -4.02 -10.11 -4.35
N ASN A 52 -3.15 -10.41 -5.32
CA ASN A 52 -3.49 -11.11 -6.57
C ASN A 52 -2.83 -12.50 -6.67
N GLY A 53 -2.11 -12.93 -5.63
CA GLY A 53 -1.43 -14.23 -5.57
C GLY A 53 -0.06 -14.26 -6.26
N MET A 54 0.41 -13.15 -6.83
CA MET A 54 1.70 -13.09 -7.55
C MET A 54 2.86 -12.57 -6.69
N GLY A 55 2.61 -12.07 -5.48
CA GLY A 55 3.61 -11.37 -4.67
C GLY A 55 4.82 -12.24 -4.36
N GLY A 56 4.57 -13.47 -3.87
CA GLY A 56 5.62 -14.47 -3.65
C GLY A 56 6.39 -14.84 -4.92
N HIS A 57 5.71 -14.97 -6.06
CA HIS A 57 6.33 -15.29 -7.35
C HIS A 57 7.22 -14.15 -7.86
N ILE A 58 6.76 -12.91 -7.77
CA ILE A 58 7.53 -11.71 -8.13
C ILE A 58 8.79 -11.62 -7.27
N GLY A 59 8.67 -11.86 -5.95
CA GLY A 59 9.82 -11.87 -5.05
C GLY A 59 10.82 -12.99 -5.36
N ALA A 60 10.34 -14.19 -5.71
CA ALA A 60 11.20 -15.30 -6.11
C ALA A 60 11.99 -14.98 -7.40
N GLU A 61 11.34 -14.41 -8.42
CA GLU A 61 12.02 -13.98 -9.64
C GLU A 61 13.00 -12.83 -9.39
N LEU A 62 12.66 -11.90 -8.49
CA LEU A 62 13.56 -10.83 -8.08
C LEU A 62 14.82 -11.37 -7.40
N TYR A 63 14.70 -12.36 -6.51
CA TYR A 63 15.86 -13.03 -5.92
C TYR A 63 16.76 -13.65 -7.00
N LYS A 64 16.19 -14.37 -7.97
CA LYS A 64 16.98 -14.98 -9.06
C LYS A 64 17.79 -13.92 -9.82
N LYS A 65 17.17 -12.79 -10.17
CA LYS A 65 17.82 -11.67 -10.87
C LYS A 65 18.94 -11.05 -10.03
N ALA A 66 18.65 -10.71 -8.77
CA ALA A 66 19.63 -10.12 -7.87
C ALA A 66 20.86 -11.02 -7.68
N HIS A 67 20.64 -12.32 -7.47
CA HIS A 67 21.71 -13.31 -7.32
C HIS A 67 22.52 -13.49 -8.61
N ALA A 68 21.87 -13.51 -9.77
CA ALA A 68 22.56 -13.62 -11.06
C ALA A 68 23.52 -12.44 -11.32
N GLU A 69 23.21 -11.25 -10.77
CA GLU A 69 24.04 -10.05 -10.85
C GLU A 69 24.96 -9.85 -9.63
N GLY A 70 25.02 -10.81 -8.71
CA GLY A 70 25.90 -10.76 -7.53
C GLY A 70 25.46 -9.78 -6.44
N PHE A 71 24.20 -9.33 -6.45
CA PHE A 71 23.64 -8.42 -5.45
C PHE A 71 23.12 -9.20 -4.24
N SER A 72 23.86 -9.13 -3.13
CA SER A 72 23.63 -9.97 -1.94
C SER A 72 22.90 -9.27 -0.79
N THR A 73 22.61 -7.97 -0.91
CA THR A 73 22.00 -7.16 0.15
C THR A 73 20.50 -6.90 -0.06
N LEU A 74 19.84 -7.73 -0.87
CA LEU A 74 18.40 -7.70 -1.08
C LEU A 74 17.68 -8.46 0.04
N VAL A 75 16.69 -7.83 0.65
CA VAL A 75 15.79 -8.42 1.63
C VAL A 75 14.36 -8.29 1.12
N ILE A 76 13.59 -9.36 1.14
CA ILE A 76 12.17 -9.35 0.75
C ILE A 76 11.33 -9.92 1.89
N ASP A 77 10.28 -9.21 2.28
CA ASP A 77 9.32 -9.70 3.27
C ASP A 77 8.61 -10.97 2.80
N GLY A 78 8.48 -11.94 3.71
CA GLY A 78 7.71 -13.16 3.50
C GLY A 78 6.91 -13.51 4.76
N ALA A 79 5.78 -14.18 4.57
CA ALA A 79 4.95 -14.68 5.65
C ALA A 79 4.44 -16.09 5.34
N TYR A 80 3.82 -16.72 6.34
CA TYR A 80 3.18 -18.01 6.17
C TYR A 80 2.10 -17.97 5.08
N ARG A 81 2.07 -19.02 4.22
CA ARG A 81 1.33 -19.10 2.96
C ARG A 81 -0.14 -18.67 2.98
N LYS A 82 -0.84 -18.88 4.10
CA LYS A 82 -2.27 -18.60 4.20
C LYS A 82 -2.60 -17.24 4.79
N ASN A 83 -1.61 -16.40 5.12
CA ASN A 83 -1.89 -15.05 5.61
C ASN A 83 -2.73 -14.23 4.61
N GLY A 84 -2.58 -14.46 3.30
CA GLY A 84 -3.44 -13.86 2.26
C GLY A 84 -3.25 -12.36 2.06
N THR A 85 -2.23 -11.79 2.70
CA THR A 85 -1.89 -10.36 2.62
C THR A 85 -0.41 -10.10 2.37
N HIS A 86 0.46 -11.11 2.51
CA HIS A 86 1.91 -10.98 2.39
C HIS A 86 2.44 -12.11 1.49
N ASN A 87 3.66 -11.93 0.96
CA ASN A 87 4.30 -12.92 0.11
C ASN A 87 4.38 -14.29 0.79
N ASP A 88 3.85 -15.31 0.11
CA ASP A 88 3.98 -16.70 0.56
C ASP A 88 5.47 -17.08 0.66
N ASN A 89 5.92 -17.38 1.88
CA ASN A 89 7.30 -17.74 2.16
C ASN A 89 7.72 -19.06 1.47
N THR A 90 6.80 -19.97 1.17
CA THR A 90 7.10 -21.22 0.47
C THR A 90 7.41 -21.00 -1.01
N VAL A 91 6.75 -20.00 -1.62
CA VAL A 91 7.02 -19.59 -3.00
C VAL A 91 8.24 -18.68 -3.07
N LEU A 92 8.28 -17.66 -2.20
CA LEU A 92 9.34 -16.65 -2.16
C LEU A 92 10.74 -17.28 -1.98
N THR A 93 10.82 -18.34 -1.18
CA THR A 93 12.09 -19.01 -0.87
C THR A 93 12.46 -20.14 -1.84
N ALA A 94 11.60 -20.47 -2.80
CA ALA A 94 11.88 -21.49 -3.82
C ALA A 94 13.22 -21.33 -4.59
N PRO A 95 13.73 -20.12 -4.90
CA PRO A 95 15.03 -19.96 -5.54
C PRO A 95 16.23 -20.09 -4.58
N LEU A 96 15.99 -20.12 -3.27
CA LEU A 96 17.05 -20.17 -2.26
C LEU A 96 17.53 -21.61 -2.03
N LYS A 97 18.83 -21.74 -1.77
CA LYS A 97 19.44 -23.03 -1.41
C LYS A 97 19.51 -23.15 0.10
N PHE A 98 18.58 -23.89 0.68
CA PHE A 98 18.55 -24.20 2.11
C PHE A 98 19.24 -25.52 2.43
N THR A 99 19.88 -25.58 3.61
CA THR A 99 20.26 -26.84 4.25
C THR A 99 19.02 -27.64 4.64
N SER A 100 19.17 -28.94 4.93
CA SER A 100 18.05 -29.76 5.42
C SER A 100 17.44 -29.16 6.69
N GLU A 101 18.29 -28.78 7.65
CA GLU A 101 17.89 -28.14 8.91
C GLU A 101 17.06 -26.86 8.68
N GLN A 102 17.46 -26.02 7.73
CA GLN A 102 16.73 -24.80 7.38
C GLN A 102 15.37 -25.09 6.74
N LYS A 103 15.28 -26.14 5.90
CA LYS A 103 14.00 -26.58 5.31
C LYS A 103 13.06 -27.11 6.38
N ASP A 104 13.57 -27.95 7.28
CA ASP A 104 12.78 -28.52 8.37
C ASP A 104 12.26 -27.43 9.30
N ALA A 105 13.11 -26.45 9.64
CA ALA A 105 12.70 -25.29 10.44
C ALA A 105 11.61 -24.44 9.74
N LEU A 106 11.70 -24.23 8.43
CA LEU A 106 10.66 -23.51 7.67
C LEU A 106 9.33 -24.26 7.65
N ILE A 107 9.37 -25.59 7.54
CA ILE A 107 8.19 -26.46 7.58
C ILE A 107 7.55 -26.39 8.98
N GLU A 108 8.35 -26.54 10.04
CA GLU A 108 7.88 -26.45 11.42
C GLU A 108 7.26 -25.08 11.72
N TYR A 109 7.93 -23.99 11.33
CA TYR A 109 7.39 -22.64 11.45
C TYR A 109 6.01 -22.52 10.79
N ASN A 110 5.87 -22.98 9.54
CA ASN A 110 4.61 -22.91 8.81
C ASN A 110 3.51 -23.78 9.46
N HIS A 111 3.87 -24.93 10.04
CA HIS A 111 2.92 -25.76 10.78
C HIS A 111 2.40 -25.04 12.04
N ILE A 112 3.30 -24.43 12.82
CA ILE A 112 2.93 -23.68 14.02
C ILE A 112 2.07 -22.46 13.66
N GLN A 113 2.41 -21.72 12.61
CA GLN A 113 1.61 -20.58 12.14
C GLN A 113 0.20 -20.99 11.74
N GLN A 114 0.03 -22.16 11.11
CA GLN A 114 -1.30 -22.69 10.80
C GLN A 114 -2.13 -22.94 12.07
N GLN A 115 -1.54 -23.56 13.09
CA GLN A 115 -2.24 -23.80 14.36
C GLN A 115 -2.65 -22.49 15.05
N ILE A 116 -1.78 -21.48 15.01
CA ILE A 116 -2.09 -20.15 15.54
C ILE A 116 -3.25 -19.50 14.76
N GLU A 117 -3.22 -19.58 13.43
CA GLU A 117 -4.28 -19.06 12.57
C GLU A 117 -5.64 -19.68 12.92
N GLU A 118 -5.69 -21.00 13.10
CA GLU A 118 -6.92 -21.74 13.46
C GLU A 118 -7.58 -21.19 14.75
N VAL A 119 -6.78 -20.83 15.75
CA VAL A 119 -7.26 -20.20 16.99
C VAL A 119 -7.72 -18.75 16.77
N LEU A 120 -7.11 -18.03 15.85
CA LEU A 120 -7.37 -16.61 15.58
C LEU A 120 -8.46 -16.36 14.53
N THR A 121 -8.97 -17.40 13.87
CA THR A 121 -10.01 -17.32 12.82
C THR A 121 -11.23 -16.48 13.21
N ARG A 122 -11.57 -16.39 14.50
CA ARG A 122 -12.65 -15.52 14.98
C ARG A 122 -12.47 -14.02 14.71
N PHE A 123 -11.23 -13.60 14.42
CA PHE A 123 -10.87 -12.23 14.05
C PHE A 123 -10.62 -12.07 12.54
N ASP A 124 -10.84 -13.13 11.76
CA ASP A 124 -10.62 -13.12 10.33
C ASP A 124 -11.65 -12.21 9.62
N SER A 125 -11.13 -11.23 8.88
CA SER A 125 -11.92 -10.27 8.10
C SER A 125 -11.83 -10.52 6.58
N ARG A 126 -11.16 -11.59 6.14
CA ARG A 126 -10.93 -11.94 4.72
C ARG A 126 -12.18 -12.44 3.97
N THR A 127 -13.38 -12.28 4.54
CA THR A 127 -14.65 -12.67 3.91
C THR A 127 -15.08 -11.72 2.79
N SER A 128 -14.39 -10.59 2.62
CA SER A 128 -14.56 -9.70 1.49
C SER A 128 -13.20 -9.49 0.80
N GLN A 129 -13.15 -9.71 -0.51
CA GLN A 129 -12.05 -9.31 -1.39
C GLN A 129 -12.57 -8.17 -2.27
N MET A 130 -12.88 -7.02 -1.66
CA MET A 130 -13.42 -5.85 -2.36
C MET A 130 -12.32 -4.95 -2.92
N THR A 131 -11.11 -5.02 -2.36
CA THR A 131 -9.97 -4.26 -2.86
C THR A 131 -9.58 -4.79 -4.24
N PRO A 132 -9.70 -4.01 -5.33
CA PRO A 132 -9.30 -4.47 -6.66
C PRO A 132 -7.81 -4.80 -6.67
N TRP A 133 -7.47 -5.90 -7.33
CA TRP A 133 -6.10 -6.42 -7.43
C TRP A 133 -5.15 -5.47 -8.18
N ASP A 134 -5.70 -4.57 -9.00
CA ASP A 134 -5.01 -3.53 -9.75
C ASP A 134 -5.05 -2.15 -9.07
N SER A 135 -5.56 -2.06 -7.83
CA SER A 135 -5.67 -0.80 -7.10
C SER A 135 -4.40 -0.43 -6.32
N ASP A 136 -4.21 0.88 -6.13
CA ASP A 136 -3.20 1.46 -5.24
C ASP A 136 -3.62 1.46 -3.76
N TRP A 137 -4.70 0.76 -3.39
CA TRP A 137 -5.25 0.79 -2.03
C TRP A 137 -4.48 -0.14 -1.09
N ALA A 138 -4.19 0.35 0.12
CA ALA A 138 -3.59 -0.45 1.16
C ALA A 138 -4.52 -1.59 1.64
N GLY A 139 -3.98 -2.82 1.68
CA GLY A 139 -4.75 -4.03 2.01
C GLY A 139 -5.41 -4.07 3.39
N GLY A 140 -4.86 -3.38 4.37
CA GLY A 140 -5.42 -3.38 5.74
C GLY A 140 -6.66 -2.50 5.91
N THR A 141 -7.12 -1.80 4.87
CA THR A 141 -8.16 -0.77 4.99
C THR A 141 -9.59 -1.28 4.78
N GLU A 142 -9.75 -2.45 4.16
CA GLU A 142 -11.05 -2.92 3.67
C GLU A 142 -12.13 -3.00 4.77
N GLY A 143 -11.81 -3.64 5.90
CA GLY A 143 -12.75 -3.77 7.02
C GLY A 143 -13.16 -2.42 7.60
N SER A 144 -12.22 -1.49 7.76
CA SER A 144 -12.52 -0.12 8.21
C SER A 144 -13.31 0.66 7.18
N ASP A 145 -13.03 0.47 5.89
CA ASP A 145 -13.71 1.20 4.81
C ASP A 145 -15.17 0.79 4.67
N ILE A 146 -15.46 -0.52 4.77
CA ILE A 146 -16.82 -1.04 4.77
C ILE A 146 -17.60 -0.51 5.97
N ARG A 147 -16.97 -0.48 7.15
CA ARG A 147 -17.60 0.09 8.36
C ARG A 147 -17.92 1.57 8.16
N ILE A 148 -16.97 2.37 7.71
CA ILE A 148 -17.16 3.81 7.49
C ILE A 148 -18.23 4.04 6.40
N ALA A 149 -18.19 3.32 5.28
CA ALA A 149 -19.21 3.45 4.22
C ALA A 149 -20.63 3.20 4.75
N LYS A 150 -20.81 2.17 5.61
CA LYS A 150 -22.10 1.89 6.27
C LYS A 150 -22.55 3.01 7.20
N GLU A 151 -21.64 3.63 7.96
CA GLU A 151 -21.96 4.77 8.84
C GLU A 151 -22.56 5.95 8.08
N TYR A 152 -22.18 6.14 6.81
CA TYR A 152 -22.68 7.21 5.95
C TYR A 152 -23.70 6.74 4.90
N ASN A 153 -24.24 5.52 5.03
CA ASN A 153 -25.20 4.93 4.10
C ASN A 153 -24.73 4.94 2.63
N ILE A 154 -23.43 4.78 2.41
CA ILE A 154 -22.82 4.65 1.08
C ILE A 154 -22.76 3.17 0.70
N ASP A 155 -23.23 2.84 -0.51
CA ASP A 155 -23.03 1.51 -1.09
C ASP A 155 -21.53 1.19 -1.16
N VAL A 156 -21.13 0.05 -0.60
CA VAL A 156 -19.75 -0.43 -0.57
C VAL A 156 -19.13 -0.49 -1.97
N ARG A 157 -19.94 -0.68 -3.02
CA ARG A 157 -19.49 -0.65 -4.43
C ARG A 157 -18.99 0.72 -4.89
N LYS A 158 -19.33 1.79 -4.17
CA LYS A 158 -18.91 3.17 -4.47
C LYS A 158 -17.62 3.57 -3.77
N ILE A 159 -17.07 2.74 -2.89
CA ILE A 159 -15.86 3.05 -2.11
C ILE A 159 -14.68 3.40 -3.02
N ASN A 160 -14.42 2.58 -4.05
CA ASN A 160 -13.29 2.81 -4.96
C ASN A 160 -13.44 4.14 -5.72
N ASN A 161 -14.60 4.37 -6.34
CA ASN A 161 -14.89 5.65 -6.99
C ASN A 161 -14.75 6.84 -6.03
N ALA A 162 -15.24 6.72 -4.79
CA ALA A 162 -15.11 7.79 -3.80
C ALA A 162 -13.64 8.13 -3.51
N LYS A 163 -12.79 7.11 -3.32
CA LYS A 163 -11.36 7.29 -3.08
C LYS A 163 -10.61 7.80 -4.32
N GLU A 164 -10.98 7.36 -5.53
CA GLU A 164 -10.41 7.83 -6.80
C GLU A 164 -10.68 9.31 -7.02
N VAL A 165 -11.94 9.73 -6.91
CA VAL A 165 -12.33 11.14 -7.05
C VAL A 165 -11.64 12.00 -5.98
N ALA A 166 -11.59 11.53 -4.74
CA ALA A 166 -10.88 12.23 -3.68
C ALA A 166 -9.37 12.35 -3.95
N SER A 167 -8.72 11.31 -4.49
CA SER A 167 -7.29 11.34 -4.83
C SER A 167 -6.98 12.28 -5.99
N ALA A 168 -7.89 12.39 -6.96
CA ALA A 168 -7.75 13.31 -8.08
C ALA A 168 -7.91 14.77 -7.63
N VAL A 169 -8.82 15.05 -6.70
CA VAL A 169 -9.09 16.41 -6.21
C VAL A 169 -8.08 16.84 -5.14
N PHE A 170 -7.72 15.92 -4.24
CA PHE A 170 -6.85 16.16 -3.10
C PHE A 170 -5.59 15.30 -3.23
N PRO A 171 -4.43 15.88 -3.60
CA PRO A 171 -3.20 15.13 -3.80
C PRO A 171 -2.52 14.80 -2.45
N LEU A 172 -3.22 14.04 -1.62
CA LEU A 172 -2.66 13.45 -0.41
C LEU A 172 -1.63 12.37 -0.78
N GLU A 173 -0.68 12.14 0.13
CA GLU A 173 0.36 11.12 0.03
C GLU A 173 -0.23 9.72 -0.31
N ARG A 174 0.62 8.79 -0.76
CA ARG A 174 0.21 7.42 -1.15
C ARG A 174 -0.80 6.86 -0.15
N ALA A 175 -1.78 6.09 -0.64
CA ALA A 175 -2.91 5.61 0.15
C ALA A 175 -2.52 4.54 1.17
N VAL A 176 -1.72 4.94 2.16
CA VAL A 176 -1.32 4.22 3.37
C VAL A 176 -1.85 4.98 4.58
N THR A 177 -1.92 4.30 5.73
CA THR A 177 -2.34 4.94 6.98
C THR A 177 -1.44 6.14 7.33
N PRO A 178 -2.00 7.30 7.72
CA PRO A 178 -3.43 7.60 7.91
C PRO A 178 -4.15 8.11 6.65
N PHE A 179 -3.42 8.41 5.58
CA PHE A 179 -3.94 9.08 4.38
C PHE A 179 -4.97 8.28 3.59
N SER A 180 -4.89 6.94 3.59
CA SER A 180 -5.92 6.08 2.99
C SER A 180 -7.31 6.32 3.59
N GLU A 181 -7.39 6.46 4.91
CA GLU A 181 -8.64 6.73 5.62
C GLU A 181 -9.14 8.16 5.36
N TYR A 182 -8.23 9.14 5.31
CA TYR A 182 -8.58 10.51 4.94
C TYR A 182 -9.14 10.59 3.53
N LYS A 183 -8.52 9.88 2.56
CA LYS A 183 -9.01 9.80 1.17
C LYS A 183 -10.42 9.22 1.11
N LEU A 184 -10.70 8.14 1.84
CA LEU A 184 -12.06 7.59 1.89
C LEU A 184 -13.06 8.59 2.47
N ARG A 185 -12.74 9.23 3.60
CA ARG A 185 -13.66 10.16 4.26
C ARG A 185 -13.92 11.42 3.44
N LEU A 186 -12.90 11.93 2.74
CA LEU A 186 -13.06 13.00 1.74
C LEU A 186 -13.95 12.55 0.59
N GLY A 187 -13.73 11.33 0.08
CA GLY A 187 -14.55 10.71 -0.96
C GLY A 187 -16.01 10.58 -0.53
N ILE A 188 -16.28 10.08 0.67
CA ILE A 188 -17.63 9.98 1.22
C ILE A 188 -18.27 11.37 1.33
N GLY A 189 -17.53 12.37 1.82
CA GLY A 189 -17.98 13.75 1.86
C GLY A 189 -18.41 14.27 0.48
N ILE A 190 -17.67 13.93 -0.59
CA ILE A 190 -18.05 14.23 -1.97
C ILE A 190 -19.32 13.46 -2.38
N MET A 191 -19.39 12.17 -2.07
CA MET A 191 -20.49 11.31 -2.51
C MET A 191 -21.83 11.70 -1.90
N ILE A 192 -21.85 12.17 -0.65
CA ILE A 192 -23.07 12.59 0.05
C ILE A 192 -23.48 14.05 -0.21
N GLU A 193 -22.63 14.85 -0.83
CA GLU A 193 -22.90 16.28 -1.05
C GLU A 193 -23.78 16.50 -2.29
N ASP A 194 -25.07 16.79 -2.12
CA ASP A 194 -26.02 16.93 -3.23
C ASP A 194 -25.65 18.01 -4.26
N GLY A 195 -24.93 19.06 -3.83
CA GLY A 195 -24.48 20.16 -4.70
C GLY A 195 -23.44 19.76 -5.74
N ILE A 196 -22.85 18.56 -5.64
CA ILE A 196 -21.82 18.09 -6.59
C ILE A 196 -22.44 17.06 -7.53
N GLN A 197 -22.72 17.47 -8.77
CA GLN A 197 -23.14 16.58 -9.86
C GLN A 197 -22.48 17.01 -11.18
N PRO A 198 -21.90 16.07 -11.96
CA PRO A 198 -21.65 14.67 -11.62
C PRO A 198 -20.62 14.53 -10.49
N LYS A 199 -20.47 13.33 -9.90
CA LYS A 199 -19.40 13.02 -8.91
C LYS A 199 -18.02 12.85 -9.56
N SER A 200 -17.63 13.78 -10.44
CA SER A 200 -16.32 13.79 -11.09
C SER A 200 -15.36 14.75 -10.40
N ALA A 201 -14.05 14.58 -10.63
CA ALA A 201 -13.03 15.46 -10.06
C ALA A 201 -13.21 16.93 -10.51
N GLU A 202 -13.60 17.15 -11.76
CA GLU A 202 -13.83 18.48 -12.34
C GLU A 202 -15.00 19.19 -11.64
N ALA A 203 -16.12 18.49 -11.46
CA ALA A 203 -17.29 19.03 -10.80
C ALA A 203 -17.02 19.36 -9.32
N VAL A 204 -16.27 18.50 -8.63
CA VAL A 204 -15.84 18.77 -7.25
C VAL A 204 -14.96 20.02 -7.18
N ARG A 205 -13.95 20.13 -8.06
CA ARG A 205 -13.07 21.32 -8.10
C ARG A 205 -13.86 22.60 -8.39
N ALA A 206 -14.79 22.57 -9.34
CA ALA A 206 -15.65 23.71 -9.65
C ALA A 206 -16.51 24.14 -8.44
N TRP A 207 -17.13 23.18 -7.75
CA TRP A 207 -17.93 23.43 -6.56
C TRP A 207 -17.14 24.06 -5.42
N VAL A 208 -15.98 23.46 -5.07
CA VAL A 208 -15.09 23.99 -4.02
C VAL A 208 -14.58 25.39 -4.39
N ASN A 209 -14.24 25.62 -5.67
CA ASN A 209 -13.79 26.93 -6.13
C ASN A 209 -14.88 27.99 -6.13
N GLY A 210 -16.15 27.59 -6.27
CA GLY A 210 -17.32 28.45 -6.08
C GLY A 210 -17.67 28.74 -4.61
N GLY A 211 -16.88 28.25 -3.64
CA GLY A 211 -17.12 28.45 -2.21
C GLY A 211 -17.90 27.31 -1.54
N GLY A 212 -18.18 26.23 -2.26
CA GLY A 212 -18.76 25.01 -1.70
C GLY A 212 -17.89 24.41 -0.60
N LYS A 213 -18.52 23.80 0.40
CA LYS A 213 -17.84 23.21 1.57
C LYS A 213 -18.16 21.73 1.68
N LEU A 214 -17.15 20.89 1.93
CA LEU A 214 -17.33 19.47 2.19
C LEU A 214 -17.47 19.21 3.68
N LYS A 215 -18.45 18.40 4.07
CA LYS A 215 -18.60 17.95 5.45
C LYS A 215 -17.67 16.76 5.70
N VAL A 216 -16.61 16.99 6.47
CA VAL A 216 -15.63 15.97 6.87
C VAL A 216 -15.37 15.99 8.37
N GLY A 217 -14.86 14.88 8.92
CA GLY A 217 -14.50 14.78 10.34
C GLY A 217 -13.39 15.76 10.74
N GLY A 218 -13.43 16.26 11.97
CA GLY A 218 -12.42 17.21 12.47
C GLY A 218 -11.01 16.62 12.54
N ASP A 219 -10.88 15.32 12.74
CA ASP A 219 -9.63 14.57 12.65
C ASP A 219 -9.02 14.56 11.24
N VAL A 220 -9.88 14.49 10.20
CA VAL A 220 -9.46 14.66 8.80
C VAL A 220 -8.91 16.07 8.60
N LEU A 221 -9.59 17.11 9.10
CA LEU A 221 -9.11 18.49 8.99
C LEU A 221 -7.78 18.72 9.72
N VAL A 222 -7.61 18.14 10.91
CA VAL A 222 -6.33 18.19 11.65
C VAL A 222 -5.22 17.47 10.87
N GLY A 223 -5.52 16.30 10.28
CA GLY A 223 -4.60 15.56 9.42
C GLY A 223 -4.19 16.36 8.18
N LEU A 224 -5.15 16.98 7.49
CA LEU A 224 -4.92 17.90 6.38
C LEU A 224 -4.14 19.14 6.80
N LYS A 225 -4.33 19.65 8.02
CA LYS A 225 -3.61 20.84 8.52
C LYS A 225 -2.16 20.55 8.87
N ARG A 226 -1.86 19.34 9.37
CA ARG A 226 -0.50 18.91 9.71
C ARG A 226 0.35 18.54 8.50
N TRP A 227 -0.25 18.44 7.31
CA TRP A 227 0.35 18.40 5.96
C TRP A 227 1.86 18.14 5.93
N GLU A 228 2.29 16.95 6.34
CA GLU A 228 3.62 16.44 6.02
C GLU A 228 3.48 15.76 4.67
N THR A 229 3.84 16.43 3.58
CA THR A 229 3.78 15.85 2.23
C THR A 229 5.09 16.03 1.50
N LEU A 230 5.38 15.07 0.61
CA LEU A 230 6.45 15.12 -0.39
C LEU A 230 6.11 16.02 -1.60
N VAL A 231 4.89 16.59 -1.66
CA VAL A 231 4.39 17.43 -2.76
C VAL A 231 3.76 18.72 -2.21
N PRO A 232 3.88 19.87 -2.89
CA PRO A 232 3.29 21.12 -2.43
C PRO A 232 1.78 21.03 -2.24
N LYS A 233 1.28 21.68 -1.18
CA LYS A 233 -0.15 21.82 -0.88
C LYS A 233 -0.87 22.55 -2.02
N THR A 234 -2.06 22.09 -2.43
CA THR A 234 -2.84 22.75 -3.48
C THR A 234 -3.77 23.83 -2.91
N PRO A 235 -4.19 24.82 -3.73
CA PRO A 235 -5.11 25.87 -3.31
C PRO A 235 -6.46 25.35 -2.77
N GLU A 236 -6.94 24.21 -3.24
CA GLU A 236 -8.19 23.58 -2.79
C GLU A 236 -8.10 23.13 -1.32
N VAL A 237 -6.92 22.70 -0.88
CA VAL A 237 -6.67 22.29 0.51
C VAL A 237 -6.61 23.52 1.42
N ASP A 238 -5.97 24.60 0.98
CA ASP A 238 -5.95 25.87 1.72
C ASP A 238 -7.37 26.38 1.98
N LYS A 239 -8.26 26.29 0.97
CA LYS A 239 -9.67 26.68 1.10
C LYS A 239 -10.41 25.82 2.13
N LEU A 240 -10.21 24.50 2.13
CA LEU A 240 -10.81 23.61 3.13
C LEU A 240 -10.38 23.94 4.56
N LEU A 241 -9.11 24.28 4.77
CA LEU A 241 -8.55 24.59 6.09
C LEU A 241 -8.81 26.04 6.56
N SER A 242 -9.28 26.92 5.67
CA SER A 242 -9.71 28.28 6.04
C SER A 242 -11.08 28.32 6.73
N ASN A 243 -11.77 27.17 6.78
CA ASN A 243 -12.98 26.98 7.59
C ASN A 243 -12.65 26.80 9.06
#